data_AF-A0AAE3JQ73-F1
#
_entry.id   AF-A0AAE3JQ73-F1
#
_cell.length_a   1.000
_cell.length_b   1.000
_cell.length_c   1.000
_cell.angle_alpha   90.00
_cell.angle_beta   90.00
_cell.angle_gamma   90.00
#
_symmetry.space_group_name_H-M   'P 1'
#
loop_
_entity.id
_entity.type
_entity.pdbx_description
1 polymer ?
#
loop_
_entity_poly.entity_id
_entity_poly.type
_entity_poly.pdbx_seq_one_letter_code
_entity_poly.pdbx_strand_id
1 'polypeptide(L)'
;MAKLVLKALRNNPENIRELLNSSLDLLIVTRLNILYQVTKVNISREVAKWYGASFNKVVNWIHSFEENGIEVVEKRPGRGRKPYLTN
;
A
#
# COMPACT_ATOMS: atom_id res chain seq x y z
N MET A 1 7.87 12.44 36.73
CA MET A 1 7.72 13.16 35.45
C MET A 1 6.43 12.70 34.79
N ALA A 2 5.49 13.61 34.48
CA ALA A 2 4.23 13.24 33.84
C ALA A 2 4.47 12.88 32.38
N LYS A 3 4.09 11.66 31.97
CA LYS A 3 4.18 11.19 30.59
C LYS A 3 3.18 11.99 29.75
N LEU A 4 3.69 12.87 28.88
CA LEU A 4 2.89 13.52 27.84
C LEU A 4 2.40 12.46 26.86
N VAL A 5 1.23 11.89 27.13
CA VAL A 5 0.54 11.02 26.18
C VAL A 5 -0.19 11.93 25.22
N LEU A 6 0.21 11.94 23.95
CA LEU A 6 -0.50 12.63 22.88
C LEU A 6 -1.95 12.12 22.84
N LYS A 7 -2.87 12.89 23.45
CA LYS A 7 -4.32 12.70 23.40
C LYS A 7 -4.93 12.91 22.01
N ALA A 8 -4.08 13.10 20.98
CA ALA A 8 -4.44 13.62 19.67
C ALA A 8 -5.27 12.64 18.82
N LEU A 9 -5.25 11.35 19.14
CA LEU A 9 -6.09 10.36 18.48
C LEU A 9 -7.20 9.93 19.44
N ARG A 10 -8.36 10.59 19.36
CA ARG A 10 -9.62 10.12 20.00
C ARG A 10 -10.17 8.86 19.33
N ASN A 11 -9.43 8.28 18.38
CA ASN A 11 -9.80 7.08 17.65
C ASN A 11 -9.04 5.88 18.22
N ASN A 12 -9.78 4.81 18.50
CA ASN A 12 -9.21 3.50 18.81
C ASN A 12 -8.28 3.07 17.64
N PRO A 13 -7.12 2.45 17.90
CA PRO A 13 -6.25 1.87 16.88
C PRO A 13 -6.97 1.16 15.71
N GLU A 14 -8.04 0.41 16.00
CA GLU A 14 -8.82 -0.27 14.97
C GLU A 14 -9.52 0.71 14.01
N ASN A 15 -10.15 1.77 14.53
CA ASN A 15 -10.79 2.80 13.71
C ASN A 15 -9.78 3.51 12.80
N ILE A 16 -8.56 3.74 13.30
CA ILE A 16 -7.48 4.33 12.50
C ILE A 16 -7.12 3.36 11.37
N ARG A 17 -6.98 2.06 11.68
CA ARG A 17 -6.67 1.04 10.69
C ARG A 17 -7.73 0.96 9.59
N GLU A 18 -9.01 1.04 9.95
CA GLU A 18 -10.11 1.09 8.99
C GLU A 18 -10.09 2.34 8.13
N LEU A 19 -9.84 3.51 8.71
CA LEU A 19 -9.71 4.78 7.96
C LEU A 19 -8.56 4.72 6.95
N LEU A 20 -7.40 4.18 7.35
CA LEU A 20 -6.24 4.03 6.47
C LEU A 20 -6.52 3.06 5.32
N ASN A 21 -7.31 2.00 5.55
CA ASN A 21 -7.63 1.00 4.53
C ASN A 21 -8.79 1.39 3.61
N SER A 22 -9.67 2.29 4.06
CA SER A 22 -10.86 2.74 3.32
C SER A 22 -10.57 3.93 2.41
N SER A 23 -9.57 4.76 2.73
CA SER A 23 -9.15 5.85 1.85
C SER A 23 -8.32 5.33 0.68
N LEU A 24 -8.84 5.52 -0.53
CA LEU A 24 -8.11 5.21 -1.76
C LEU A 24 -6.83 6.04 -1.87
N ASP A 25 -6.88 7.32 -1.52
CA ASP A 25 -5.73 8.23 -1.59
C ASP A 25 -4.59 7.76 -0.69
N LEU A 26 -4.90 7.35 0.54
CA LEU A 26 -3.89 6.83 1.46
C LEU A 26 -3.26 5.52 0.97
N LEU A 27 -4.05 4.67 0.31
CA LEU A 27 -3.54 3.46 -0.32
C LEU A 27 -2.59 3.78 -1.49
N ILE A 28 -2.92 4.79 -2.30
CA ILE A 28 -2.08 5.25 -3.42
C ILE A 28 -0.78 5.84 -2.89
N VAL A 29 -0.86 6.77 -1.93
CA VAL A 29 0.31 7.40 -1.29
C VAL A 29 1.22 6.36 -0.65
N THR A 30 0.65 5.35 0.02
CA THR A 30 1.43 4.27 0.62
C THR A 30 2.21 3.48 -0.44
N ARG A 31 1.60 3.17 -1.58
CA ARG A 31 2.28 2.45 -2.68
C ARG A 31 3.36 3.29 -3.33
N LEU A 32 3.11 4.57 -3.58
CA LEU A 32 4.13 5.51 -4.10
C LEU A 32 5.31 5.60 -3.14
N ASN A 33 5.06 5.65 -1.84
CA ASN A 33 6.12 5.68 -0.84
C ASN A 33 6.91 4.37 -0.84
N ILE A 34 6.26 3.22 -0.98
CA ILE A 34 6.97 1.93 -1.14
C ILE A 34 7.90 1.96 -2.35
N LEU A 35 7.43 2.41 -3.52
CA LEU A 35 8.24 2.54 -4.73
C LEU A 35 9.45 3.45 -4.47
N TYR A 36 9.22 4.63 -3.89
CA TYR A 36 10.29 5.56 -3.51
C TYR A 36 11.33 4.89 -2.59
N GLN A 37 10.90 4.18 -1.55
CA GLN A 37 11.84 3.52 -0.64
C GLN A 37 12.64 2.40 -1.31
N VAL A 38 12.02 1.64 -2.23
CA VAL A 38 12.74 0.64 -3.01
C VAL A 38 13.85 1.28 -3.85
N THR A 39 13.60 2.44 -4.47
CA THR A 39 14.64 3.16 -5.23
C THR A 39 15.80 3.67 -4.35
N LYS A 40 15.60 3.81 -3.04
CA LYS A 40 16.62 4.29 -2.10
C LYS A 40 17.43 3.17 -1.46
N VAL A 41 16.77 2.07 -1.10
CA VAL A 41 17.34 1.03 -0.22
C VAL A 41 17.85 -0.18 -1.02
N ASN A 42 17.49 -0.31 -2.32
CA ASN A 42 17.83 -1.46 -3.19
C ASN A 42 17.40 -2.86 -2.67
N ILE A 43 16.70 -2.95 -1.53
CA ILE A 43 16.26 -4.21 -0.92
C ILE A 43 14.74 -4.22 -0.76
N SER A 44 14.03 -4.63 -1.82
CA SER A 44 12.55 -4.69 -1.87
C SER A 44 11.94 -5.58 -0.78
N ARG A 45 12.71 -6.55 -0.27
CA ARG A 45 12.27 -7.45 0.82
C ARG A 45 12.20 -6.76 2.18
N GLU A 46 13.09 -5.82 2.46
CA GLU A 46 13.08 -5.05 3.71
C GLU A 46 11.96 -4.01 3.68
N VAL A 47 11.79 -3.32 2.55
CA VAL A 47 10.67 -2.40 2.35
C VAL A 47 9.34 -3.12 2.54
N ALA A 48 9.17 -4.33 1.99
CA ALA A 48 7.97 -5.13 2.22
C ALA A 48 7.68 -5.37 3.71
N LYS A 49 8.72 -5.63 4.54
CA LYS A 49 8.57 -5.80 5.99
C LYS A 49 8.14 -4.50 6.68
N TRP A 50 8.73 -3.36 6.32
CA TRP A 50 8.39 -2.05 6.93
C TRP A 50 6.91 -1.70 6.76
N TYR A 51 6.36 -2.02 5.60
CA TYR A 51 4.96 -1.72 5.27
C TYR A 51 3.99 -2.87 5.56
N GLY A 52 4.46 -3.98 6.16
CA GLY A 52 3.62 -5.15 6.42
C GLY A 52 2.98 -5.75 5.16
N ALA A 53 3.63 -5.56 4.00
CA ALA A 53 3.13 -6.04 2.71
C ALA A 53 3.80 -7.35 2.31
N SER A 54 3.11 -8.17 1.53
CA SER A 54 3.74 -9.32 0.88
C SER A 54 4.80 -8.85 -0.10
N PHE A 55 5.97 -9.48 -0.09
CA PHE A 55 7.05 -9.22 -1.04
C PHE A 55 6.55 -9.28 -2.50
N ASN A 56 5.76 -10.29 -2.85
CA ASN A 56 5.21 -10.43 -4.21
C ASN A 56 4.30 -9.27 -4.59
N LYS A 57 3.56 -8.68 -3.63
CA LYS A 57 2.75 -7.48 -3.90
C LYS A 57 3.63 -6.27 -4.23
N VAL A 58 4.72 -6.09 -3.48
CA VAL A 58 5.68 -5.02 -3.72
C VAL A 58 6.33 -5.17 -5.09
N VAL A 59 6.79 -6.38 -5.43
CA VAL A 59 7.35 -6.70 -6.75
C VAL A 59 6.35 -6.41 -7.88
N ASN A 60 5.10 -6.85 -7.73
CA ASN A 60 4.08 -6.58 -8.73
C ASN A 60 3.83 -5.07 -8.91
N TRP A 61 3.83 -4.28 -7.84
CA TRP A 61 3.68 -2.83 -7.94
C TRP A 61 4.85 -2.17 -8.65
N ILE A 62 6.08 -2.64 -8.39
CA ILE A 62 7.28 -2.15 -9.08
C ILE A 62 7.16 -2.42 -10.58
N HIS A 63 6.90 -3.66 -10.99
CA HIS A 63 6.74 -4.00 -12.41
C HIS A 63 5.59 -3.23 -13.06
N SER A 64 4.45 -3.13 -12.38
CA SER A 64 3.30 -2.37 -12.90
C SER A 64 3.63 -0.90 -13.12
N PHE A 65 4.44 -0.31 -12.24
CA PHE A 65 4.94 1.05 -12.34
C PHE A 65 5.98 1.21 -13.45
N GLU A 66 6.90 0.26 -13.61
CA GLU A 66 7.89 0.26 -14.68
C GLU A 66 7.25 0.17 -16.07
N GLU A 67 6.20 -0.63 -16.21
CA GLU A 67 5.49 -0.84 -17.48
C GLU A 67 4.58 0.34 -17.86
N ASN A 68 3.93 0.99 -16.88
CA ASN A 68 2.79 1.88 -17.14
C ASN A 68 2.86 3.24 -16.42
N GLY A 69 3.89 3.48 -15.60
CA GLY A 69 4.04 4.72 -14.83
C GLY A 69 3.09 4.87 -13.63
N ILE A 70 2.90 6.13 -13.20
CA ILE A 70 2.14 6.48 -11.98
C ILE A 70 0.65 6.10 -12.08
N GLU A 71 0.08 6.09 -13.28
CA GLU A 71 -1.36 5.87 -13.52
C GLU A 71 -1.86 4.50 -13.02
N VAL A 72 -0.96 3.51 -12.88
CA VAL A 72 -1.32 2.17 -12.39
C VAL A 72 -1.31 2.06 -10.87
N VAL A 73 -0.72 3.02 -10.16
CA VAL A 73 -0.76 3.04 -8.69
C VAL A 73 -2.17 3.36 -8.19
N GLU A 74 -2.90 4.18 -8.96
CA GLU A 74 -4.31 4.55 -8.73
C GLU A 74 -5.27 3.42 -9.07
N LYS A 75 -5.05 2.74 -10.19
CA LYS A 75 -5.91 1.66 -10.65
C LYS A 75 -5.61 0.37 -9.88
N ARG A 76 -6.50 -0.01 -8.97
CA ARG A 76 -6.69 -1.46 -8.71
C ARG A 76 -7.35 -2.02 -9.97
N PRO A 77 -6.70 -2.83 -10.82
CA PRO A 77 -7.46 -3.64 -11.75
C PRO A 77 -8.39 -4.46 -10.86
N GLY A 78 -9.69 -4.18 -10.94
CA GLY A 78 -10.69 -5.01 -10.31
C GLY A 78 -10.39 -6.42 -10.78
N ARG A 79 -9.97 -7.31 -9.88
CA ARG A 79 -10.01 -8.74 -10.12
C ARG A 79 -11.49 -9.13 -10.14
N GLY A 80 -12.21 -8.66 -11.14
CA GLY A 80 -13.42 -9.32 -11.58
C GLY A 80 -13.03 -10.76 -11.84
N ARG A 81 -13.83 -11.69 -11.32
CA ARG A 81 -13.74 -13.10 -11.69
C ARG A 81 -13.82 -13.12 -13.22
N LYS A 82 -12.79 -13.62 -13.91
CA LYS A 82 -12.88 -13.81 -15.36
C LYS A 82 -14.16 -14.63 -15.59
N PRO A 83 -15.10 -14.17 -16.45
CA PRO A 83 -16.28 -14.96 -16.75
C PRO A 83 -15.81 -16.34 -17.19
N TYR A 84 -16.42 -17.39 -16.64
CA TYR A 84 -16.14 -18.75 -17.08
C TYR A 84 -16.41 -18.79 -18.58
N LEU A 85 -15.45 -19.35 -19.35
CA LEU A 85 -15.66 -19.65 -20.76
C LEU A 85 -16.95 -20.47 -20.86
N THR A 86 -17.99 -19.84 -21.39
CA THR A 86 -19.26 -20.49 -21.70
C THR A 86 -19.07 -21.02 -23.11
N ASN A 87 -18.99 -22.35 -23.24
CA ASN A 87 -19.06 -23.03 -24.54
C ASN A 87 -20.50 -22.96 -25.08
#